data_AF-A0A392NVC8-F1
#
_entry.id   AF-A0A392NVC8-F1
#
_cell.length_a   1.000
_cell.length_b   1.000
_cell.length_c   1.000
_cell.angle_alpha   90.00
_cell.angle_beta   90.00
_cell.angle_gamma   90.00
#
_symmetry.space_group_name_H-M   'P 1'
#
loop_
_entity.id
_entity.type
_entity.pdbx_description
1 polymer ?
#
loop_
_entity_poly.entity_id
_entity_poly.type
_entity_poly.pdbx_seq_one_letter_code
_entity_poly.pdbx_strand_id
1 'polypeptide(L)'
;MSIQTEITPHMRGVLVNWLIEVHFKYDLMPETLYLTVTLLDQYLSQVNIKTSDMQLVGLTALLLASKYEDFWHPRVKDLISISAESYTRDQMLGMVGNSYILIISIS
;
A
#
# COMPACT_ATOMS: atom_id res chain seq x y z
N MET A 1 7.49 11.81 6.76
CA MET A 1 6.68 12.48 5.70
C MET A 1 7.11 13.93 5.41
N SER A 2 8.29 14.40 5.84
CA SER A 2 8.73 15.79 5.61
C SER A 2 9.09 16.11 4.15
N ILE A 3 9.32 15.09 3.32
CA ILE A 3 9.62 15.23 1.89
C ILE A 3 8.36 15.35 1.01
N GLN A 4 7.18 15.07 1.57
CA GLN A 4 5.93 15.06 0.80
C GLN A 4 5.50 16.50 0.50
N THR A 5 5.27 16.80 -0.78
CA THR A 5 4.80 18.13 -1.20
C THR A 5 3.27 18.22 -1.28
N GLU A 6 2.60 17.12 -1.60
CA GLU A 6 1.13 17.08 -1.75
C GLU A 6 0.42 16.31 -0.64
N ILE A 7 1.09 15.33 -0.02
CA ILE A 7 0.46 14.41 0.93
C ILE A 7 0.51 14.98 2.34
N THR A 8 -0.66 15.13 2.96
CA THR A 8 -0.79 15.58 4.35
C THR A 8 -0.97 14.40 5.32
N PRO A 9 -0.65 14.57 6.62
CA PRO A 9 -0.94 13.57 7.64
C PRO A 9 -2.43 13.19 7.72
N HIS A 10 -3.32 14.15 7.45
CA HIS A 10 -4.76 13.90 7.42
C HIS A 10 -5.15 12.96 6.27
N MET A 11 -4.65 13.19 5.05
CA MET A 11 -4.88 12.29 3.91
C MET A 11 -4.36 10.89 4.19
N ARG A 12 -3.23 10.77 4.89
CA ARG A 12 -2.69 9.47 5.33
C ARG A 12 -3.60 8.79 6.35
N GLY A 13 -4.22 9.53 7.26
CA GLY A 13 -5.26 9.01 8.16
C GLY A 13 -6.47 8.45 7.39
N VAL A 14 -6.98 9.20 6.41
CA VAL A 14 -8.10 8.77 5.56
C VAL A 14 -7.76 7.49 4.79
N LEU A 15 -6.57 7.44 4.17
CA LEU A 15 -6.12 6.24 3.46
C LEU A 15 -5.99 5.04 4.39
N VAL A 16 -5.39 5.20 5.57
CA VAL A 16 -5.22 4.09 6.52
C VAL A 16 -6.57 3.59 7.02
N ASN A 17 -7.54 4.48 7.28
CA ASN A 17 -8.90 4.05 7.61
C ASN A 17 -9.51 3.19 6.50
N TRP A 18 -9.37 3.61 5.25
CA TRP A 18 -9.83 2.81 4.12
C TRP A 18 -9.09 1.47 4.00
N LEU A 19 -7.77 1.44 4.20
CA LEU A 19 -6.99 0.19 4.19
C LEU A 19 -7.42 -0.78 5.30
N ILE A 20 -7.88 -0.28 6.45
CA ILE A 20 -8.45 -1.11 7.53
C ILE A 20 -9.73 -1.81 7.02
N GLU A 21 -10.61 -1.09 6.30
CA GLU A 21 -11.81 -1.69 5.70
C GLU A 21 -11.46 -2.77 4.66
N VAL A 22 -10.44 -2.50 3.82
CA VAL A 22 -9.95 -3.48 2.84
C VAL A 22 -9.36 -4.70 3.55
N HIS A 23 -8.54 -4.50 4.58
CA HIS A 23 -7.95 -5.56 5.41
C HIS A 23 -9.03 -6.47 6.00
N PHE A 24 -10.06 -5.90 6.63
CA PHE A 24 -11.18 -6.68 7.17
C PHE A 24 -11.97 -7.44 6.10
N LYS A 25 -12.15 -6.86 4.91
CA LYS A 25 -12.87 -7.54 3.82
C LYS A 25 -12.19 -8.82 3.36
N TYR A 26 -10.87 -8.90 3.45
CA TYR A 26 -10.09 -10.07 3.06
C TYR A 26 -9.73 -10.98 4.24
N ASP A 27 -10.21 -10.68 5.46
CA ASP A 27 -9.97 -11.46 6.67
C ASP A 27 -8.47 -11.75 6.91
N LEU A 28 -7.64 -10.72 6.70
CA LEU A 28 -6.18 -10.82 6.82
C LEU A 28 -5.76 -10.78 8.30
N MET A 29 -4.59 -11.34 8.60
CA MET A 29 -4.06 -11.31 9.97
C MET A 29 -3.80 -9.87 10.46
N PRO A 30 -3.93 -9.59 11.77
CA PRO A 30 -3.61 -8.27 12.33
C PRO A 30 -2.17 -7.81 12.02
N GLU A 31 -1.21 -8.74 12.01
CA GLU A 31 0.19 -8.54 11.65
C GLU A 31 0.33 -7.89 10.27
N THR A 32 -0.50 -8.31 9.32
CA THR A 32 -0.56 -7.76 7.96
C THR A 32 -0.88 -6.28 7.97
N LEU A 33 -1.83 -5.84 8.80
CA LEU A 33 -2.20 -4.43 8.90
C LEU A 33 -1.05 -3.59 9.48
N TYR A 34 -0.40 -4.09 10.54
CA TYR A 34 0.75 -3.40 11.14
C TYR A 34 1.88 -3.24 10.13
N LEU A 35 2.23 -4.33 9.44
CA LEU A 35 3.26 -4.30 8.41
C LEU A 35 2.88 -3.38 7.24
N THR A 36 1.62 -3.40 6.81
CA THR A 36 1.11 -2.50 5.76
C THR A 36 1.34 -1.03 6.11
N VAL A 37 1.00 -0.64 7.34
CA VAL A 37 1.15 0.74 7.82
C VAL A 37 2.64 1.12 7.91
N THR A 38 3.48 0.22 8.40
CA THR A 38 4.94 0.44 8.45
C THR A 38 5.52 0.63 7.05
N LEU A 39 5.17 -0.23 6.10
CA LEU A 39 5.64 -0.13 4.71
C LEU A 39 5.17 1.17 4.03
N LEU A 40 3.91 1.55 4.25
CA LEU A 40 3.34 2.80 3.73
C LEU A 40 4.10 4.02 4.26
N ASP A 41 4.29 4.12 5.58
CA ASP A 41 4.97 5.26 6.20
C ASP A 41 6.43 5.35 5.79
N GLN A 42 7.10 4.20 5.70
CA GLN A 42 8.48 4.12 5.22
C GLN A 42 8.58 4.63 3.78
N TYR A 43 7.70 4.19 2.89
CA TYR A 43 7.69 4.65 1.50
C TYR A 43 7.43 6.16 1.40
N LEU A 44 6.44 6.68 2.13
CA LEU A 44 6.13 8.12 2.19
C LEU A 44 7.24 8.95 2.86
N SER A 45 8.18 8.33 3.56
CA SER A 45 9.35 9.02 4.12
C SER A 45 10.50 9.19 3.13
N GLN A 46 10.53 8.38 2.06
CA GLN A 46 11.65 8.30 1.12
C GLN A 46 11.30 8.73 -0.31
N VAL A 47 10.04 8.55 -0.72
CA VAL A 47 9.58 8.88 -2.08
C VAL A 47 8.52 9.96 -2.03
N ASN A 48 8.78 11.10 -2.66
CA ASN A 48 7.73 12.10 -2.88
C ASN A 48 6.75 11.59 -3.94
N ILE A 49 5.47 11.52 -3.61
CA ILE A 49 4.43 11.01 -4.50
C ILE A 49 3.34 12.05 -4.76
N LYS A 50 2.60 11.84 -5.85
CA LYS A 50 1.38 12.59 -6.12
C LYS A 50 0.21 12.03 -5.34
N THR A 51 -0.77 12.87 -5.08
CA THR A 51 -2.03 12.47 -4.44
C THR A 51 -2.76 11.34 -5.19
N SER A 52 -2.67 11.33 -6.52
CA SER A 52 -3.26 10.30 -7.38
C SER A 52 -2.71 8.89 -7.13
N ASP A 53 -1.47 8.80 -6.65
CA ASP A 53 -0.74 7.53 -6.52
C ASP A 53 -0.83 7.00 -5.08
N MET A 54 -1.38 7.78 -4.15
CA MET A 54 -1.39 7.48 -2.73
C MET A 54 -2.17 6.21 -2.40
N GLN A 55 -3.35 6.01 -3.00
CA GLN A 55 -4.13 4.78 -2.80
C GLN A 55 -3.43 3.57 -3.42
N LEU A 56 -2.77 3.74 -4.57
CA LEU A 56 -1.98 2.69 -5.22
C LEU A 56 -0.82 2.22 -4.35
N VAL A 57 -0.08 3.15 -3.71
CA VAL A 57 0.98 2.84 -2.75
C VAL A 57 0.40 2.07 -1.55
N GLY A 58 -0.74 2.50 -1.02
CA GLY A 58 -1.42 1.82 0.08
C GLY A 58 -1.82 0.38 -0.25
N LEU A 59 -2.45 0.17 -1.40
CA LEU A 59 -2.82 -1.17 -1.88
C LEU A 59 -1.60 -2.05 -2.16
N THR A 60 -0.53 -1.45 -2.67
CA THR A 60 0.74 -2.13 -2.89
C THR A 60 1.35 -2.57 -1.56
N ALA A 61 1.42 -1.69 -0.56
CA ALA A 61 1.88 -2.05 0.78
C ALA A 61 1.07 -3.19 1.41
N LEU A 62 -0.26 -3.17 1.25
CA LEU A 62 -1.14 -4.23 1.74
C LEU A 62 -0.90 -5.57 1.03
N LEU A 63 -0.70 -5.53 -0.29
CA LEU A 63 -0.38 -6.73 -1.06
C LEU A 63 0.98 -7.32 -0.66
N LEU A 64 1.97 -6.47 -0.38
CA LEU A 64 3.30 -6.89 0.06
C LEU A 64 3.24 -7.53 1.45
N ALA A 65 2.56 -6.87 2.38
CA ALA A 65 2.40 -7.37 3.74
C ALA A 65 1.64 -8.70 3.76
N SER A 66 0.53 -8.80 3.03
CA SER A 66 -0.29 -10.03 3.00
C SER A 66 0.45 -11.20 2.36
N LYS A 67 1.32 -10.97 1.37
CA LYS A 67 2.19 -12.04 0.84
C LYS A 67 3.22 -12.56 1.84
N TYR A 68 3.56 -11.75 2.85
CA TYR A 68 4.56 -12.09 3.84
C TYR A 68 3.95 -12.76 5.07
N GLU A 69 2.84 -12.21 5.57
CA GLU A 69 2.19 -12.68 6.79
C GLU A 69 1.12 -13.75 6.51
N ASP A 70 0.30 -13.59 5.45
CA ASP A 70 -0.87 -14.44 5.22
C ASP A 70 -0.59 -15.62 4.27
N PHE A 71 -1.17 -16.79 4.60
CA PHE A 71 -1.19 -17.93 3.69
C PHE A 71 -2.09 -17.68 2.47
N TRP A 72 -3.23 -17.00 2.69
CA TRP A 72 -4.16 -16.60 1.64
C TRP A 72 -4.16 -15.08 1.51
N HIS A 73 -3.64 -14.58 0.40
CA HIS A 73 -3.54 -13.14 0.14
C HIS A 73 -4.42 -12.72 -1.05
N PRO A 74 -4.90 -11.47 -1.10
CA PRO A 74 -5.70 -10.97 -2.22
C PRO A 74 -4.89 -11.00 -3.52
N ARG A 75 -5.56 -11.26 -4.65
CA ARG A 75 -4.91 -11.17 -5.96
C ARG A 75 -4.91 -9.71 -6.41
N VAL A 76 -3.90 -9.34 -7.19
CA VAL A 76 -3.77 -8.01 -7.82
C VAL A 76 -5.08 -7.55 -8.47
N LYS A 77 -5.76 -8.43 -9.21
CA LYS A 77 -7.04 -8.11 -9.86
C LYS A 77 -8.17 -7.79 -8.87
N ASP A 78 -8.18 -8.43 -7.71
CA ASP A 78 -9.22 -8.24 -6.70
C ASP A 78 -9.01 -6.87 -6.01
N LEU A 79 -7.74 -6.49 -5.78
CA LEU A 79 -7.38 -5.15 -5.28
C LEU A 79 -7.63 -4.04 -6.30
N ILE A 80 -7.40 -4.28 -7.59
CA ILE A 80 -7.77 -3.28 -8.62
C ILE A 80 -9.28 -3.05 -8.64
N SER A 81 -10.06 -4.13 -8.58
CA SER A 81 -11.52 -4.04 -8.52
C SER A 81 -11.99 -3.25 -7.29
N ILE A 82 -11.34 -3.41 -6.13
CA ILE A 82 -11.72 -2.66 -4.92
C ILE A 82 -11.40 -1.16 -5.01
N SER A 83 -10.42 -0.78 -5.82
CA SER A 83 -10.13 0.62 -6.16
C SER A 83 -11.03 1.20 -7.25
N ALA A 84 -12.17 0.55 -7.55
CA ALA A 84 -13.07 0.92 -8.64
C ALA A 84 -12.35 1.03 -10.00
N GLU A 85 -11.36 0.15 -10.24
CA GLU A 85 -10.54 0.12 -11.46
C GLU A 85 -9.78 1.42 -11.75
N SER A 86 -9.49 2.21 -10.70
CA SER A 86 -8.69 3.44 -10.82
C SER A 86 -7.25 3.18 -11.32
N TYR A 87 -6.78 1.93 -11.29
CA TYR A 87 -5.41 1.54 -11.62
C TYR A 87 -5.36 0.29 -12.51
N THR A 88 -4.36 0.23 -13.37
CA THR A 88 -4.08 -0.96 -14.17
C THR A 88 -3.19 -1.95 -13.42
N ARG A 89 -3.17 -3.20 -13.90
CA ARG A 89 -2.26 -4.24 -13.39
C ARG A 89 -0.80 -3.82 -13.49
N ASP A 90 -0.42 -3.19 -14.61
CA ASP A 90 0.96 -2.77 -14.85
C ASP A 90 1.37 -1.63 -13.92
N GLN A 91 0.45 -0.70 -13.61
CA GLN A 91 0.69 0.33 -12.60
C GLN A 91 0.92 -0.28 -11.22
N MET A 92 0.09 -1.26 -10.82
CA MET A 92 0.26 -1.94 -9.53
C MET A 92 1.56 -2.75 -9.47
N LEU A 93 1.89 -3.50 -10.53
CA LEU A 93 3.14 -4.27 -10.59
C LEU A 93 4.39 -3.37 -10.66
N GLY A 94 4.31 -2.25 -11.37
CA GLY A 94 5.36 -1.24 -11.39
C GLY A 94 5.59 -0.61 -10.01
N MET A 95 4.51 -0.28 -9.30
CA MET A 95 4.60 0.22 -7.93
C MET A 95 5.20 -0.81 -6.99
N VAL A 96 4.77 -2.08 -7.10
CA VAL A 96 5.34 -3.21 -6.36
C VAL A 96 6.86 -3.29 -6.59
N GLY A 97 7.34 -3.20 -7.83
CA GLY A 97 8.76 -3.20 -8.15
C GLY A 97 9.53 -2.04 -7.48
N ASN A 98 9.00 -0.82 -7.57
CA ASN A 98 9.62 0.36 -6.96
C ASN A 98 9.66 0.28 -5.42
N SER A 99 8.57 -0.19 -4.79
CA SER A 99 8.50 -0.40 -3.34
C SER A 99 9.43 -1.53 -2.88
N TYR A 100 9.50 -2.65 -3.60
CA TYR A 100 10.43 -3.75 -3.29
C TYR A 100 11.88 -3.30 -3.33
N ILE A 101 12.30 -2.54 -4.36
CA ILE A 101 13.69 -2.07 -4.47
C ILE A 101 14.08 -1.22 -3.24
N LEU A 102 13.18 -0.38 -2.75
CA LEU A 102 13.45 0.45 -1.56
C LEU A 102 13.48 -0.35 -0.26
N ILE A 103 12.67 -1.41 -0.15
CA ILE A 103 12.64 -2.28 1.04
C ILE A 103 13.89 -3.18 1.10
N ILE A 104 14.38 -3.70 -0.03
CA ILE A 104 15.53 -4.62 -0.07
C ILE A 104 16.87 -3.85 0.07
N SER A 105 16.96 -2.59 -0.35
CA SER A 105 18.21 -1.80 -0.34
C SER A 105 18.76 -1.47 1.06
N ILE A 106 18.12 -1.96 2.13
CA ILE A 106 18.46 -1.68 3.53
C ILE A 106 18.63 -2.99 4.34
N SER A 107 18.50 -4.16 3.71
CA SER A 107 18.89 -5.48 4.27
C SER A 107 20.29 -5.88 3.78
#